data_AF-A0AAW2GSI1-F1
#
_entry.id   AF-A0AAW2GSI1-F1
#
_cell.length_a   1.000
_cell.length_b   1.000
_cell.length_c   1.000
_cell.angle_alpha   90.00
_cell.angle_beta   90.00
_cell.angle_gamma   90.00
#
_symmetry.space_group_name_H-M   'P 1'
#
loop_
_entity.id
_entity.type
_entity.pdbx_description
1 polymer ?
#
loop_
_entity_poly.entity_id
_entity_poly.type
_entity_poly.pdbx_seq_one_letter_code
_entity_poly.pdbx_strand_id
1 'polypeptide(L)'
;MFGTGVSRIIITVTLSASEKPPEISSPYTVTQFVHEPGLYYENVGQLQLSDASWKLVIITKTQELKAQYEKLQERVKDGEKAYETYSGELLKDKCKYLAETVRSQNEKLITAIELLTTHEAQKTKRGLIDVIGTISKKLFGTMDADDEKVISEQLEMLTKRQQTLQHVAKNQLKVINSSIGHIQELEETIKYHEKVITNATKLLSKKVDGITGQIEMTEHFYILRMSITDLLTNVQETMEFIAQTKLGIKNTRMLPVNKIIEELKEATAHLEEGTYFPFRINTKNWNAIEKYAEISAYSDEQMIVTIIRFPIVDDARYELKRVTPFPVLDKSNENAFKIIEIEHEYIALDIENNNYLTLSREEIKQCANNNNINIYE
;
A
#
# COMPACT_ATOMS: atom_id res chain seq x y z
N MET A 1 59.22 82.80 -47.21
CA MET A 1 58.56 84.03 -46.71
C MET A 1 57.29 83.62 -46.02
N PHE A 2 57.12 84.10 -44.78
CA PHE A 2 55.89 84.38 -44.02
C PHE A 2 54.58 83.75 -44.55
N GLY A 3 53.77 83.04 -43.79
CA GLY A 3 53.51 83.05 -42.34
C GLY A 3 52.05 82.66 -42.16
N THR A 4 51.59 82.60 -40.90
CA THR A 4 50.24 82.20 -40.43
C THR A 4 50.03 80.68 -40.47
N GLY A 5 49.66 79.96 -39.41
CA GLY A 5 49.12 80.31 -38.11
C GLY A 5 48.31 79.09 -37.70
N VAL A 6 48.96 78.06 -37.14
CA VAL A 6 48.27 76.82 -36.75
C VAL A 6 47.60 77.06 -35.39
N SER A 7 46.31 77.37 -35.46
CA SER A 7 45.43 77.49 -34.31
C SER A 7 45.13 76.10 -33.74
N ARG A 8 45.29 75.94 -32.42
CA ARG A 8 44.95 74.71 -31.69
C ARG A 8 43.43 74.55 -31.65
N ILE A 9 42.89 73.55 -32.33
CA ILE A 9 41.49 73.14 -32.19
C ILE A 9 41.38 72.22 -30.97
N ILE A 10 40.69 72.69 -29.94
CA ILE A 10 40.19 71.90 -28.83
C ILE A 10 39.04 71.05 -29.39
N ILE A 11 39.23 69.73 -29.46
CA ILE A 11 38.14 68.80 -29.78
C ILE A 11 37.36 68.58 -28.48
N THR A 12 36.24 69.30 -28.35
CA THR A 12 35.23 69.03 -27.33
C THR A 12 34.41 67.84 -27.82
N VAL A 13 34.62 66.65 -27.25
CA VAL A 13 33.76 65.50 -27.48
C VAL A 13 32.48 65.71 -26.68
N THR A 14 31.43 66.18 -27.35
CA THR A 14 30.05 66.07 -26.86
C THR A 14 29.62 64.61 -26.98
N LEU A 15 29.50 63.91 -25.84
CA LEU A 15 28.73 62.67 -25.80
C LEU A 15 27.25 63.03 -25.99
N SER A 16 26.75 62.79 -27.19
CA SER A 16 25.33 62.72 -27.49
C SER A 16 24.66 61.64 -26.65
N ALA A 17 23.46 61.95 -26.15
CA ALA A 17 22.64 61.06 -25.34
C ALA A 17 22.52 59.68 -25.98
N SER A 18 22.98 58.67 -25.24
CA SER A 18 22.79 57.26 -25.56
C SER A 18 21.30 56.95 -25.66
N GLU A 19 20.96 56.22 -26.72
CA GLU A 19 19.65 55.64 -27.00
C GLU A 19 19.05 55.00 -25.73
N LYS A 20 17.74 55.20 -25.53
CA LYS A 20 16.97 54.45 -24.53
C LYS A 20 17.23 52.95 -24.79
N PRO A 21 17.59 52.17 -23.77
CA PRO A 21 17.72 50.72 -23.94
C PRO A 21 16.37 50.15 -24.40
N PRO A 22 16.37 49.11 -25.24
CA PRO A 22 15.15 48.47 -25.71
C PRO A 22 14.33 48.00 -24.50
N GLU A 23 13.02 48.30 -24.51
CA GLU A 23 12.08 47.75 -23.53
C GLU A 23 12.17 46.23 -23.56
N ILE A 24 12.81 45.67 -22.54
CA ILE A 24 12.77 44.25 -22.25
C ILE A 24 11.32 43.98 -21.84
N SER A 25 10.54 43.34 -22.71
CA SER A 25 9.20 42.87 -22.36
C SER A 25 9.37 41.98 -21.13
N SER A 26 8.89 42.47 -19.98
CA SER A 26 8.99 41.72 -18.75
C SER A 26 8.32 40.35 -18.92
N PRO A 27 8.85 39.25 -18.37
CA PRO A 27 8.32 37.90 -18.56
C PRO A 27 6.98 37.66 -17.82
N TYR A 28 6.30 38.73 -17.43
CA TYR A 28 5.06 38.69 -16.66
C TYR A 28 4.04 39.67 -17.24
N THR A 29 2.78 39.31 -17.11
CA THR A 29 1.65 40.18 -17.40
C THR A 29 1.11 40.73 -16.09
N VAL A 30 1.07 42.06 -15.96
CA VAL A 30 0.44 42.71 -14.81
C VAL A 30 -1.05 42.85 -15.09
N THR A 31 -1.87 42.27 -14.23
CA THR A 31 -3.31 42.50 -14.20
C THR A 31 -3.63 43.36 -12.99
N GLN A 32 -4.35 44.47 -13.21
CA GLN A 32 -4.82 45.34 -12.12
C GLN A 32 -6.22 44.91 -11.71
N PHE A 33 -6.48 44.87 -10.41
CA PHE A 33 -7.84 44.71 -9.90
C PHE A 33 -8.67 45.95 -10.21
N VAL A 34 -9.92 45.76 -10.63
CA VAL A 34 -10.86 46.85 -10.93
C VAL A 34 -11.40 47.49 -9.63
N HIS A 35 -11.22 46.83 -8.49
CA HIS A 35 -11.68 47.24 -7.16
C HIS A 35 -10.63 46.87 -6.11
N GLU A 36 -10.79 47.33 -4.87
CA GLU A 36 -10.03 46.85 -3.70
C GLU A 36 -10.85 45.76 -2.99
N PRO A 37 -10.76 44.47 -3.40
CA PRO A 37 -11.71 43.46 -2.93
C PRO A 37 -11.44 43.02 -1.49
N GLY A 38 -10.25 43.29 -0.93
CA GLY A 38 -9.79 42.84 0.38
C GLY A 38 -9.59 41.34 0.53
N LEU A 39 -10.31 40.53 -0.26
CA LEU A 39 -10.16 39.09 -0.40
C LEU A 39 -10.05 38.73 -1.87
N TYR A 40 -9.18 37.78 -2.18
CA TYR A 40 -9.06 37.18 -3.50
C TYR A 40 -9.34 35.69 -3.41
N TYR A 41 -10.21 35.23 -4.30
CA TYR A 41 -10.62 33.84 -4.39
C TYR A 41 -9.98 33.22 -5.62
N GLU A 42 -9.05 32.32 -5.40
CA GLU A 42 -8.39 31.56 -6.45
C GLU A 42 -9.07 30.19 -6.58
N ASN A 43 -9.51 29.81 -7.77
CA ASN A 43 -9.97 28.45 -8.01
C ASN A 43 -8.76 27.50 -7.99
N VAL A 44 -8.77 26.55 -7.06
CA VAL A 44 -7.69 25.59 -6.86
C VAL A 44 -8.08 24.16 -7.25
N GLY A 45 -9.34 23.91 -7.62
CA GLY A 45 -9.80 22.62 -8.12
C GLY A 45 -11.25 22.31 -7.79
N GLN A 46 -11.59 21.03 -7.86
CA GLN A 46 -12.89 20.50 -7.46
C GLN A 46 -12.75 19.64 -6.20
N LEU A 47 -13.82 19.62 -5.41
CA LEU A 47 -13.94 18.79 -4.22
C LEU A 47 -15.22 17.94 -4.34
N GLN A 48 -15.11 16.67 -3.97
CA GLN A 48 -16.25 15.82 -3.69
C GLN A 48 -16.17 15.34 -2.25
N LEU A 49 -17.33 15.17 -1.63
CA LEU A 49 -17.43 14.66 -0.27
C LEU A 49 -17.67 13.16 -0.30
N SER A 50 -17.14 12.47 0.70
CA SER A 50 -17.31 11.03 0.88
C SER A 50 -17.79 10.77 2.30
N ASP A 51 -19.10 10.70 2.49
CA ASP A 51 -19.72 10.38 3.80
C ASP A 51 -19.85 8.87 4.05
N ALA A 52 -19.63 8.07 3.00
CA ALA A 52 -19.76 6.63 3.02
C ALA A 52 -18.51 5.95 2.44
N SER A 53 -18.34 4.67 2.80
CA SER A 53 -17.24 3.88 2.26
C SER A 53 -17.64 2.43 2.11
N TRP A 54 -17.16 1.81 1.04
CA TRP A 54 -17.35 0.39 0.79
C TRP A 54 -16.14 -0.40 1.32
N LYS A 55 -16.39 -1.43 2.12
CA LYS A 55 -15.35 -2.28 2.74
C LYS A 55 -15.29 -3.67 2.08
N LEU A 56 -14.13 -4.01 1.50
CA LEU A 56 -13.78 -5.38 1.13
C LEU A 56 -13.07 -6.04 2.30
N VAL A 57 -13.52 -7.20 2.74
CA VAL A 57 -12.82 -7.98 3.75
C VAL A 57 -12.34 -9.28 3.11
N ILE A 58 -11.03 -9.41 2.98
CA ILE A 58 -10.36 -10.59 2.44
C ILE A 58 -9.89 -11.44 3.61
N ILE A 59 -10.45 -12.64 3.74
CA ILE A 59 -10.06 -13.61 4.76
C ILE A 59 -9.18 -14.67 4.12
N THR A 60 -7.96 -14.78 4.63
CA THR A 60 -7.02 -15.84 4.26
C THR A 60 -6.82 -16.77 5.45
N LYS A 61 -7.20 -18.04 5.31
CA LYS A 61 -7.10 -19.04 6.38
C LYS A 61 -5.66 -19.48 6.57
N THR A 62 -5.12 -19.37 7.77
CA THR A 62 -3.75 -19.82 8.10
C THR A 62 -3.67 -21.33 8.37
N GLN A 63 -4.82 -21.99 8.57
CA GLN A 63 -4.90 -23.44 8.82
C GLN A 63 -4.29 -24.27 7.69
N GLU A 64 -4.48 -23.86 6.44
CA GLU A 64 -3.94 -24.58 5.28
C GLU A 64 -2.41 -24.48 5.22
N LEU A 65 -1.87 -23.29 5.52
CA LEU A 65 -0.44 -23.06 5.66
C LEU A 65 0.15 -23.94 6.78
N LYS A 66 -0.52 -24.01 7.93
CA LYS A 66 -0.10 -24.83 9.08
C LYS A 66 -0.06 -26.33 8.73
N ALA A 67 -1.12 -26.87 8.14
CA ALA A 67 -1.19 -28.28 7.75
C ALA A 67 -0.10 -28.64 6.72
N GLN A 68 0.16 -27.74 5.79
CA GLN A 68 1.19 -27.91 4.77
C GLN A 68 2.61 -27.84 5.35
N TYR A 69 2.84 -26.95 6.29
CA TYR A 69 4.08 -26.90 7.08
C TYR A 69 4.31 -28.17 7.89
N GLU A 70 3.29 -28.70 8.58
CA GLU A 70 3.39 -29.92 9.37
C GLU A 70 3.83 -31.12 8.52
N LYS A 71 3.28 -31.26 7.30
CA LYS A 71 3.74 -32.29 6.34
C LYS A 71 5.20 -32.12 5.96
N LEU A 72 5.68 -30.89 5.73
CA LEU A 72 7.08 -30.65 5.43
C LEU A 72 7.98 -31.05 6.61
N GLN A 73 7.56 -30.79 7.84
CA GLN A 73 8.31 -31.19 9.04
C GLN A 73 8.50 -32.71 9.11
N GLU A 74 7.48 -33.49 8.74
CA GLU A 74 7.61 -34.95 8.65
C GLU A 74 8.69 -35.34 7.62
N ARG A 75 8.75 -34.66 6.48
CA ARG A 75 9.74 -34.95 5.43
C ARG A 75 11.15 -34.57 5.80
N VAL A 76 11.33 -33.46 6.51
CA VAL A 76 12.65 -33.10 7.06
C VAL A 76 13.12 -34.20 8.02
N LYS A 77 12.24 -34.69 8.91
CA LYS A 77 12.55 -35.79 9.83
C LYS A 77 12.89 -37.09 9.11
N ASP A 78 12.13 -37.44 8.06
CA ASP A 78 12.41 -38.62 7.24
C ASP A 78 13.79 -38.53 6.57
N GLY A 79 14.15 -37.36 6.02
CA GLY A 79 15.45 -37.10 5.42
C GLY A 79 16.61 -37.18 6.43
N GLU A 80 16.43 -36.61 7.61
CA GLU A 80 17.42 -36.69 8.71
C GLU A 80 17.65 -38.15 9.15
N LYS A 81 16.58 -38.93 9.31
CA LYS A 81 16.67 -40.35 9.67
C LYS A 81 17.34 -41.17 8.56
N ALA A 82 17.04 -40.89 7.30
CA ALA A 82 17.70 -41.54 6.16
C ALA A 82 19.21 -41.27 6.18
N TYR A 83 19.63 -40.05 6.52
CA TYR A 83 21.04 -39.70 6.69
C TYR A 83 21.71 -40.43 7.86
N GLU A 84 21.07 -40.51 9.04
CA GLU A 84 21.64 -41.20 10.21
C GLU A 84 21.90 -42.70 9.98
N THR A 85 21.04 -43.33 9.17
CA THR A 85 21.16 -44.76 8.83
C THR A 85 22.09 -45.05 7.66
N TYR A 86 22.65 -44.01 7.02
CA TYR A 86 23.46 -44.15 5.81
C TYR A 86 24.93 -44.45 6.12
N SER A 87 25.49 -45.48 5.46
CA SER A 87 26.84 -46.00 5.71
C SER A 87 27.88 -45.59 4.65
N GLY A 88 27.52 -44.84 3.60
CA GLY A 88 28.47 -44.46 2.55
C GLY A 88 29.44 -43.35 2.98
N GLU A 89 30.73 -43.54 2.67
CA GLU A 89 31.81 -42.60 3.04
C GLU A 89 32.04 -41.48 2.02
N LEU A 90 31.91 -41.78 0.73
CA LEU A 90 32.05 -40.79 -0.32
C LEU A 90 30.91 -39.75 -0.15
N LEU A 91 31.19 -38.46 -0.33
CA LEU A 91 30.19 -37.36 -0.19
C LEU A 91 29.48 -37.23 1.19
N LYS A 92 29.90 -37.97 2.23
CA LYS A 92 29.30 -37.92 3.58
C LYS A 92 29.32 -36.51 4.17
N ASP A 93 30.44 -35.79 4.01
CA ASP A 93 30.59 -34.41 4.48
C ASP A 93 29.67 -33.43 3.74
N LYS A 94 29.45 -33.66 2.44
CA LYS A 94 28.53 -32.85 1.62
C LYS A 94 27.09 -33.05 2.07
N CYS A 95 26.68 -34.31 2.30
CA CYS A 95 25.35 -34.62 2.82
C CYS A 95 25.16 -34.06 4.23
N LYS A 96 26.18 -34.14 5.09
CA LYS A 96 26.18 -33.53 6.42
C LYS A 96 25.93 -32.03 6.36
N TYR A 97 26.70 -31.32 5.54
CA TYR A 97 26.57 -29.88 5.36
C TYR A 97 25.16 -29.48 4.85
N LEU A 98 24.62 -30.24 3.90
CA LEU A 98 23.28 -29.99 3.38
C LEU A 98 22.20 -30.25 4.43
N ALA A 99 22.31 -31.32 5.21
CA ALA A 99 21.40 -31.63 6.30
C ALA A 99 21.42 -30.53 7.38
N GLU A 100 22.61 -30.06 7.78
CA GLU A 100 22.77 -28.94 8.73
C GLU A 100 22.17 -27.64 8.17
N THR A 101 22.33 -27.38 6.87
CA THR A 101 21.73 -26.20 6.20
C THR A 101 20.21 -26.28 6.19
N VAL A 102 19.65 -27.45 5.83
CA VAL A 102 18.20 -27.70 5.86
C VAL A 102 17.66 -27.51 7.28
N ARG A 103 18.32 -28.07 8.29
CA ARG A 103 17.93 -27.90 9.70
C ARG A 103 17.93 -26.44 10.12
N SER A 104 19.00 -25.70 9.82
CA SER A 104 19.11 -24.27 10.16
C SER A 104 18.04 -23.43 9.48
N GLN A 105 17.77 -23.63 8.19
CA GLN A 105 16.69 -22.91 7.50
C GLN A 105 15.31 -23.30 8.01
N ASN A 106 15.12 -24.57 8.35
CA ASN A 106 13.87 -25.07 8.90
C ASN A 106 13.56 -24.38 10.22
N GLU A 107 14.52 -24.26 11.15
CA GLU A 107 14.36 -23.53 12.41
C GLU A 107 13.88 -22.08 12.23
N LYS A 108 14.37 -21.40 11.18
CA LYS A 108 13.90 -20.05 10.82
C LYS A 108 12.44 -20.07 10.33
N LEU A 109 12.08 -21.05 9.51
CA LEU A 109 10.71 -21.24 9.04
C LEU A 109 9.74 -21.53 10.19
N ILE A 110 10.12 -22.42 11.13
CA ILE A 110 9.34 -22.72 12.34
C ILE A 110 9.03 -21.41 13.08
N THR A 111 10.08 -20.64 13.38
CA THR A 111 9.96 -19.39 14.12
C THR A 111 9.09 -18.37 13.38
N ALA A 112 9.17 -18.31 12.04
CA ALA A 112 8.38 -17.38 11.23
C ALA A 112 6.90 -17.75 11.20
N ILE A 113 6.58 -19.04 11.10
CA ILE A 113 5.19 -19.52 11.12
C ILE A 113 4.57 -19.33 12.51
N GLU A 114 5.32 -19.61 13.58
CA GLU A 114 4.86 -19.33 14.95
C GLU A 114 4.53 -17.85 15.13
N LEU A 115 5.40 -16.94 14.66
CA LEU A 115 5.14 -15.50 14.67
C LEU A 115 3.94 -15.07 13.81
N LEU A 116 3.56 -15.82 12.78
CA LEU A 116 2.38 -15.49 11.97
C LEU A 116 1.08 -16.04 12.58
N THR A 117 1.17 -17.15 13.31
CA THR A 117 0.01 -17.96 13.75
C THR A 117 -0.26 -17.93 15.25
N THR A 118 0.57 -17.28 16.07
CA THR A 118 0.36 -17.19 17.53
C THR A 118 0.32 -15.75 18.01
N HIS A 119 -0.61 -15.42 18.91
CA HIS A 119 -0.75 -14.09 19.52
C HIS A 119 0.39 -13.74 20.49
N GLU A 120 1.04 -14.76 21.05
CA GLU A 120 2.15 -14.55 21.95
C GLU A 120 3.43 -14.48 21.14
N ALA A 121 4.05 -13.31 21.13
CA ALA A 121 5.47 -13.19 20.85
C ALA A 121 6.25 -14.00 21.90
N GLN A 122 6.35 -15.32 21.72
CA GLN A 122 7.34 -16.10 22.43
C GLN A 122 8.69 -15.44 22.17
N LYS A 123 9.53 -15.42 23.20
CA LYS A 123 10.85 -14.79 23.17
C LYS A 123 11.68 -15.39 22.03
N THR A 124 11.54 -14.85 20.83
CA THR A 124 12.37 -15.21 19.70
C THR A 124 13.80 -14.83 20.07
N LYS A 125 14.71 -15.80 19.99
CA LYS A 125 16.13 -15.52 20.21
C LYS A 125 16.54 -14.49 19.14
N ARG A 126 16.93 -13.29 19.58
CA ARG A 126 17.43 -12.22 18.69
C ARG A 126 18.49 -12.83 17.78
N GLY A 127 18.28 -12.76 16.45
CA GLY A 127 19.21 -13.26 15.43
C GLY A 127 18.77 -14.49 14.60
N LEU A 128 17.62 -15.12 14.91
CA LEU A 128 17.08 -16.21 14.06
C LEU A 128 16.30 -15.70 12.84
N ILE A 129 15.61 -14.56 12.98
CA ILE A 129 14.87 -13.89 11.90
C ILE A 129 15.22 -12.41 11.94
N ASP A 130 15.79 -11.89 10.85
CA ASP A 130 16.17 -10.48 10.70
C ASP A 130 15.01 -9.58 10.23
N VAL A 131 13.89 -10.17 9.83
CA VAL A 131 12.90 -9.51 8.96
C VAL A 131 12.10 -8.43 9.67
N ILE A 132 11.89 -8.52 10.99
CA ILE A 132 11.04 -7.55 11.71
C ILE A 132 11.61 -7.25 13.09
N GLY A 133 12.64 -6.40 13.14
CA GLY A 133 13.10 -5.81 14.38
C GLY A 133 11.98 -5.01 15.05
N THR A 134 11.56 -5.44 16.24
CA THR A 134 10.70 -4.68 17.21
C THR A 134 9.18 -4.65 16.94
N ILE A 135 8.64 -5.18 15.85
CA ILE A 135 7.18 -5.08 15.53
C ILE A 135 6.36 -6.30 16.01
N SER A 136 6.95 -7.32 16.63
CA SER A 136 6.20 -8.54 17.00
C SER A 136 4.98 -8.32 17.92
N LYS A 137 5.02 -7.35 18.84
CA LYS A 137 3.83 -6.96 19.64
C LYS A 137 2.82 -6.07 18.89
N LYS A 138 3.24 -5.49 17.77
CA LYS A 138 2.43 -4.60 16.94
C LYS A 138 1.82 -5.31 15.73
N LEU A 139 2.30 -6.50 15.33
CA LEU A 139 1.76 -7.26 14.18
C LEU A 139 0.36 -7.82 14.43
N PHE A 140 0.04 -8.14 15.68
CA PHE A 140 -1.29 -8.58 16.10
C PHE A 140 -2.11 -7.36 16.49
N GLY A 141 -3.23 -7.14 15.79
CA GLY A 141 -4.09 -5.97 15.98
C GLY A 141 -5.42 -6.45 16.49
N THR A 142 -6.06 -5.66 17.34
CA THR A 142 -7.47 -5.82 17.64
C THR A 142 -8.24 -5.19 16.49
N MET A 143 -9.15 -5.96 15.89
CA MET A 143 -10.18 -5.45 15.00
C MET A 143 -10.95 -4.33 15.71
N ASP A 144 -11.41 -3.31 14.98
CA ASP A 144 -12.34 -2.35 15.57
C ASP A 144 -13.60 -3.10 16.03
N ALA A 145 -14.12 -2.79 17.22
CA ALA A 145 -15.19 -3.56 17.83
C ALA A 145 -16.47 -3.56 16.96
N ASP A 146 -16.69 -2.48 16.20
CA ASP A 146 -17.82 -2.35 15.27
C ASP A 146 -17.62 -3.25 14.03
N ASP A 147 -16.41 -3.31 13.49
CA ASP A 147 -16.07 -4.19 12.37
C ASP A 147 -16.06 -5.67 12.80
N GLU A 148 -15.68 -5.96 14.04
CA GLU A 148 -15.62 -7.32 14.60
C GLU A 148 -16.93 -8.05 14.53
N LYS A 149 -18.00 -7.38 14.95
CA LYS A 149 -19.32 -7.97 14.96
C LYS A 149 -19.81 -8.24 13.53
N VAL A 150 -19.71 -7.26 12.64
CA VAL A 150 -20.24 -7.34 11.27
C VAL A 150 -19.47 -8.37 10.45
N ILE A 151 -18.14 -8.42 10.58
CA ILE A 151 -17.29 -9.41 9.91
C ILE A 151 -17.59 -10.82 10.41
N SER A 152 -17.74 -10.99 11.74
CA SER A 152 -18.06 -12.29 12.34
C SER A 152 -19.42 -12.82 11.87
N GLU A 153 -20.44 -11.96 11.82
CA GLU A 153 -21.78 -12.30 11.31
C GLU A 153 -21.71 -12.71 9.83
N GLN A 154 -21.01 -11.95 8.99
CA GLN A 154 -20.83 -12.31 7.57
C GLN A 154 -20.03 -13.60 7.38
N LEU A 155 -19.00 -13.85 8.19
CA LEU A 155 -18.21 -15.07 8.15
C LEU A 155 -19.05 -16.31 8.50
N GLU A 156 -19.94 -16.19 9.48
CA GLU A 156 -20.88 -17.25 9.86
C GLU A 156 -21.86 -17.55 8.70
N MET A 157 -22.38 -16.50 8.05
CA MET A 157 -23.27 -16.64 6.88
C MET A 157 -22.58 -17.32 5.69
N LEU A 158 -21.33 -16.93 5.38
CA LEU A 158 -20.50 -17.57 4.35
C LEU A 158 -20.25 -19.06 4.66
N THR A 159 -19.94 -19.38 5.92
CA THR A 159 -19.72 -20.76 6.38
C THR A 159 -20.98 -21.60 6.22
N LYS A 160 -22.15 -21.02 6.50
CA LYS A 160 -23.47 -21.64 6.32
C LYS A 160 -23.97 -21.65 4.87
N ARG A 161 -23.18 -21.12 3.91
CA ARG A 161 -23.56 -20.94 2.49
C ARG A 161 -24.86 -20.18 2.29
N GLN A 162 -25.20 -19.28 3.22
CA GLN A 162 -26.36 -18.40 3.09
C GLN A 162 -25.95 -17.17 2.29
N GLN A 163 -26.67 -16.86 1.22
CA GLN A 163 -26.52 -15.60 0.50
C GLN A 163 -27.32 -14.53 1.21
N THR A 164 -26.66 -13.46 1.66
CA THR A 164 -27.33 -12.29 2.22
C THR A 164 -26.80 -11.02 1.56
N LEU A 165 -27.11 -10.86 0.28
CA LEU A 165 -26.92 -9.61 -0.47
C LEU A 165 -27.48 -8.40 0.30
N GLN A 166 -28.58 -8.59 1.05
CA GLN A 166 -29.16 -7.58 1.94
C GLN A 166 -28.20 -7.15 3.06
N HIS A 167 -27.39 -8.05 3.60
CA HIS A 167 -26.44 -7.74 4.67
C HIS A 167 -25.20 -7.01 4.12
N VAL A 168 -24.80 -7.33 2.88
CA VAL A 168 -23.72 -6.63 2.17
C VAL A 168 -24.11 -5.19 1.86
N ALA A 169 -25.29 -5.00 1.27
CA ALA A 169 -25.80 -3.67 0.92
C ALA A 169 -26.01 -2.81 2.17
N LYS A 170 -26.65 -3.37 3.22
CA LYS A 170 -26.95 -2.63 4.46
C LYS A 170 -25.69 -2.13 5.17
N ASN A 171 -24.61 -2.92 5.17
CA ASN A 171 -23.40 -2.60 5.91
C ASN A 171 -22.27 -2.06 5.03
N GLN A 172 -22.52 -1.90 3.71
CA GLN A 172 -21.51 -1.54 2.72
C GLN A 172 -20.21 -2.35 2.85
N LEU A 173 -20.33 -3.62 3.24
CA LEU A 173 -19.21 -4.50 3.58
C LEU A 173 -19.43 -5.86 2.93
N LYS A 174 -18.41 -6.38 2.25
CA LYS A 174 -18.44 -7.74 1.73
C LYS A 174 -17.21 -8.52 2.21
N VAL A 175 -17.47 -9.64 2.88
CA VAL A 175 -16.46 -10.64 3.20
C VAL A 175 -16.30 -11.60 2.04
N ILE A 176 -15.06 -11.87 1.65
CA ILE A 176 -14.70 -12.92 0.68
C ILE A 176 -13.64 -13.85 1.26
N ASN A 177 -13.78 -15.14 0.96
CA ASN A 177 -12.69 -16.09 1.14
C ASN A 177 -11.79 -16.01 -0.09
N SER A 178 -10.65 -15.36 0.06
CA SER A 178 -9.61 -15.31 -0.97
C SER A 178 -8.26 -15.27 -0.29
N SER A 179 -7.28 -15.90 -0.91
CA SER A 179 -5.90 -15.76 -0.50
C SER A 179 -5.36 -14.45 -1.06
N ILE A 180 -4.58 -13.73 -0.25
CA ILE A 180 -3.64 -12.70 -0.71
C ILE A 180 -2.77 -13.35 -1.80
N GLY A 181 -2.45 -12.63 -2.89
CA GLY A 181 -1.93 -13.23 -4.14
C GLY A 181 -0.77 -14.21 -3.95
N HIS A 182 0.17 -13.89 -3.05
CA HIS A 182 1.28 -14.77 -2.71
C HIS A 182 0.88 -16.00 -1.88
N ILE A 183 -0.20 -15.99 -1.10
CA ILE A 183 -0.65 -17.18 -0.35
C ILE A 183 -1.28 -18.21 -1.29
N GLN A 184 -1.93 -17.77 -2.37
CA GLN A 184 -2.40 -18.70 -3.41
C GLN A 184 -1.21 -19.32 -4.16
N GLU A 185 -0.24 -18.50 -4.55
CA GLU A 185 1.02 -18.96 -5.17
C GLU A 185 1.81 -19.87 -4.21
N LEU A 186 1.79 -19.57 -2.91
CA LEU A 186 2.37 -20.37 -1.83
C LEU A 186 1.70 -21.74 -1.75
N GLU A 187 0.37 -21.82 -1.74
CA GLU A 187 -0.35 -23.10 -1.72
C GLU A 187 -0.02 -23.97 -2.94
N GLU A 188 0.04 -23.37 -4.13
CA GLU A 188 0.42 -24.07 -5.37
C GLU A 188 1.88 -24.55 -5.32
N THR A 189 2.77 -23.69 -4.86
CA THR A 189 4.19 -23.98 -4.73
C THR A 189 4.44 -25.06 -3.68
N ILE A 190 3.71 -25.05 -2.56
CA ILE A 190 3.79 -26.10 -1.55
C ILE A 190 3.26 -27.43 -2.09
N LYS A 191 2.10 -27.45 -2.78
CA LYS A 191 1.60 -28.69 -3.41
C LYS A 191 2.61 -29.27 -4.39
N TYR A 192 3.27 -28.41 -5.17
CA TYR A 192 4.35 -28.82 -6.06
C TYR A 192 5.54 -29.38 -5.27
N HIS A 193 6.01 -28.68 -4.25
CA HIS A 193 7.10 -29.13 -3.37
C HIS A 193 6.79 -30.44 -2.66
N GLU A 194 5.58 -30.64 -2.14
CA GLU A 194 5.13 -31.89 -1.52
C GLU A 194 5.28 -33.06 -2.49
N LYS A 195 4.86 -32.88 -3.75
CA LYS A 195 4.98 -33.89 -4.80
C LYS A 195 6.45 -34.21 -5.13
N VAL A 196 7.28 -33.19 -5.30
CA VAL A 196 8.71 -33.37 -5.63
C VAL A 196 9.46 -34.04 -4.48
N ILE A 197 9.25 -33.57 -3.24
CA ILE A 197 9.85 -34.16 -2.03
C ILE A 197 9.40 -35.61 -1.87
N THR A 198 8.09 -35.89 -2.00
CA THR A 198 7.56 -37.25 -1.87
C THR A 198 8.21 -38.22 -2.85
N ASN A 199 8.43 -37.78 -4.09
CA ASN A 199 9.11 -38.61 -5.09
C ASN A 199 10.58 -38.84 -4.73
N ALA A 200 11.29 -37.81 -4.26
CA ALA A 200 12.68 -37.94 -3.80
C ALA A 200 12.80 -38.86 -2.57
N THR A 201 11.92 -38.73 -1.57
CA THR A 201 11.90 -39.60 -0.38
C THR A 201 11.61 -41.06 -0.75
N LYS A 202 10.73 -41.31 -1.73
CA LYS A 202 10.46 -42.67 -2.22
C LYS A 202 11.69 -43.30 -2.87
N LEU A 203 12.49 -42.55 -3.61
CA LEU A 203 13.74 -43.05 -4.20
C LEU A 203 14.73 -43.44 -3.10
N LEU A 204 14.93 -42.57 -2.12
CA LEU A 204 15.76 -42.85 -0.94
C LEU A 204 15.33 -44.10 -0.15
N SER A 205 14.03 -44.33 -0.03
CA SER A 205 13.51 -45.50 0.70
C SER A 205 13.86 -46.85 0.04
N LYS A 206 14.28 -46.85 -1.23
CA LYS A 206 14.66 -48.08 -1.96
C LYS A 206 16.04 -48.62 -1.58
N LYS A 207 16.76 -47.98 -0.63
CA LYS A 207 18.08 -48.40 -0.13
C LYS A 207 19.07 -48.69 -1.26
N VAL A 208 19.31 -47.70 -2.11
CA VAL A 208 20.34 -47.80 -3.14
C VAL A 208 21.70 -47.57 -2.47
N ASP A 209 22.58 -48.56 -2.51
CA ASP A 209 23.92 -48.46 -1.92
C ASP A 209 24.93 -47.79 -2.87
N GLY A 210 26.04 -47.29 -2.30
CA GLY A 210 27.12 -46.68 -3.07
C GLY A 210 26.83 -45.28 -3.58
N ILE A 211 27.43 -44.92 -4.72
CA ILE A 211 27.40 -43.56 -5.29
C ILE A 211 25.98 -43.12 -5.63
N THR A 212 25.14 -44.03 -6.13
CA THR A 212 23.76 -43.69 -6.51
C THR A 212 22.92 -43.27 -5.29
N GLY A 213 23.06 -43.96 -4.15
CA GLY A 213 22.40 -43.56 -2.91
C GLY A 213 22.84 -42.19 -2.38
N GLN A 214 24.12 -41.84 -2.53
CA GLN A 214 24.63 -40.50 -2.18
C GLN A 214 24.07 -39.39 -3.08
N ILE A 215 23.94 -39.67 -4.38
CA ILE A 215 23.34 -38.72 -5.33
C ILE A 215 21.90 -38.47 -4.95
N GLU A 216 21.11 -39.53 -4.74
CA GLU A 216 19.70 -39.45 -4.33
C GLU A 216 19.55 -38.68 -3.00
N MET A 217 20.46 -38.88 -2.03
CA MET A 217 20.45 -38.16 -0.76
C MET A 217 20.80 -36.68 -0.91
N THR A 218 21.80 -36.37 -1.73
CA THR A 218 22.19 -34.99 -2.04
C THR A 218 21.03 -34.25 -2.72
N GLU A 219 20.40 -34.88 -3.71
CA GLU A 219 19.25 -34.33 -4.42
C GLU A 219 18.06 -34.10 -3.48
N HIS A 220 17.77 -35.05 -2.60
CA HIS A 220 16.70 -34.90 -1.61
C HIS A 220 16.90 -33.69 -0.70
N PHE A 221 18.10 -33.52 -0.13
CA PHE A 221 18.36 -32.35 0.71
C PHE A 221 18.35 -31.03 -0.08
N TYR A 222 18.74 -31.05 -1.35
CA TYR A 222 18.66 -29.86 -2.21
C TYR A 222 17.20 -29.43 -2.44
N ILE A 223 16.32 -30.40 -2.74
CA ILE A 223 14.88 -30.17 -2.90
C ILE A 223 14.29 -29.65 -1.59
N LEU A 224 14.57 -30.29 -0.45
CA LEU A 224 14.08 -29.82 0.86
C LEU A 224 14.53 -28.38 1.14
N ARG A 225 15.81 -28.07 0.89
CA ARG A 225 16.36 -26.74 1.10
C ARG A 225 15.66 -25.69 0.24
N MET A 226 15.45 -25.97 -1.04
CA MET A 226 14.70 -25.09 -1.93
C MET A 226 13.29 -24.85 -1.41
N SER A 227 12.58 -25.91 -1.05
CA SER A 227 11.21 -25.82 -0.55
C SER A 227 11.09 -25.03 0.75
N ILE A 228 12.01 -25.23 1.69
CA ILE A 228 12.06 -24.45 2.94
C ILE A 228 12.38 -22.98 2.66
N THR A 229 13.34 -22.69 1.77
CA THR A 229 13.74 -21.32 1.44
C THR A 229 12.58 -20.54 0.81
N ASP A 230 11.89 -21.17 -0.13
CA ASP A 230 10.74 -20.58 -0.81
C ASP A 230 9.58 -20.32 0.17
N LEU A 231 9.24 -21.30 1.00
CA LEU A 231 8.27 -21.15 2.08
C LEU A 231 8.60 -20.03 3.05
N LEU A 232 9.87 -19.98 3.48
CA LEU A 232 10.35 -18.95 4.39
C LEU A 232 10.20 -17.56 3.78
N THR A 233 10.53 -17.41 2.49
CA THR A 233 10.40 -16.15 1.75
C THR A 233 8.94 -15.70 1.71
N ASN A 234 8.02 -16.58 1.32
CA ASN A 234 6.59 -16.27 1.25
C ASN A 234 5.96 -15.90 2.61
N VAL A 235 6.36 -16.59 3.69
CA VAL A 235 5.93 -16.24 5.05
C VAL A 235 6.49 -14.88 5.47
N GLN A 236 7.74 -14.58 5.12
CA GLN A 236 8.37 -13.30 5.42
C GLN A 236 7.71 -12.12 4.68
N GLU A 237 7.42 -12.28 3.39
CA GLU A 237 6.69 -11.29 2.59
C GLU A 237 5.29 -11.02 3.18
N THR A 238 4.59 -12.08 3.62
CA THR A 238 3.29 -11.95 4.27
C THR A 238 3.38 -11.14 5.58
N MET A 239 4.36 -11.45 6.43
CA MET A 239 4.58 -10.70 7.67
C MET A 239 4.96 -9.24 7.38
N GLU A 240 5.78 -8.99 6.35
CA GLU A 240 6.16 -7.65 5.93
C GLU A 240 4.95 -6.83 5.45
N PHE A 241 4.06 -7.43 4.67
CA PHE A 241 2.81 -6.79 4.26
C PHE A 241 1.94 -6.40 5.44
N ILE A 242 1.75 -7.28 6.42
CA ILE A 242 1.00 -6.97 7.64
C ILE A 242 1.69 -5.82 8.41
N ALA A 243 3.02 -5.88 8.54
CA ALA A 243 3.80 -4.84 9.23
C ALA A 243 3.66 -3.46 8.56
N GLN A 244 3.86 -3.41 7.25
CA GLN A 244 3.82 -2.19 6.45
C GLN A 244 2.43 -1.57 6.47
N THR A 245 1.39 -2.39 6.30
CA THR A 245 -0.01 -1.94 6.35
C THR A 245 -0.32 -1.27 7.69
N LYS A 246 0.18 -1.80 8.80
CA LYS A 246 0.02 -1.18 10.12
C LYS A 246 0.77 0.13 10.33
N LEU A 247 1.82 0.36 9.54
CA LEU A 247 2.53 1.63 9.51
C LEU A 247 1.90 2.62 8.51
N GLY A 248 0.75 2.27 7.90
CA GLY A 248 0.11 3.07 6.86
C GLY A 248 0.84 3.02 5.51
N ILE A 249 1.82 2.13 5.35
CA ILE A 249 2.54 1.94 4.09
C ILE A 249 1.69 1.04 3.20
N LYS A 250 1.17 1.61 2.10
CA LYS A 250 0.36 0.89 1.11
C LYS A 250 1.25 -0.06 0.29
N ASN A 251 1.27 -1.33 0.67
CA ASN A 251 1.86 -2.39 -0.15
C ASN A 251 0.75 -3.17 -0.86
N THR A 252 0.49 -2.80 -2.11
CA THR A 252 -0.62 -3.36 -2.90
C THR A 252 -0.22 -4.56 -3.75
N ARG A 253 1.07 -4.91 -3.79
CA ARG A 253 1.58 -6.02 -4.62
C ARG A 253 0.97 -7.36 -4.23
N MET A 254 0.63 -7.51 -2.96
CA MET A 254 0.11 -8.76 -2.42
C MET A 254 -1.41 -8.88 -2.58
N LEU A 255 -2.10 -7.81 -3.00
CA LEU A 255 -3.56 -7.82 -3.10
C LEU A 255 -4.06 -8.62 -4.32
N PRO A 256 -5.16 -9.40 -4.20
CA PRO A 256 -5.73 -10.14 -5.34
C PRO A 256 -6.53 -9.20 -6.26
N VAL A 257 -5.82 -8.35 -7.02
CA VAL A 257 -6.40 -7.24 -7.81
C VAL A 257 -7.59 -7.68 -8.68
N ASN A 258 -7.49 -8.82 -9.37
CA ASN A 258 -8.57 -9.30 -10.24
C ASN A 258 -9.86 -9.58 -9.45
N LYS A 259 -9.74 -10.17 -8.25
CA LYS A 259 -10.87 -10.40 -7.36
C LYS A 259 -11.41 -9.10 -6.82
N ILE A 260 -10.55 -8.19 -6.37
CA ILE A 260 -10.99 -6.86 -5.90
C ILE A 260 -11.82 -6.15 -6.98
N ILE A 261 -11.37 -6.17 -8.24
CA ILE A 261 -12.08 -5.54 -9.36
C ILE A 261 -13.42 -6.24 -9.66
N GLU A 262 -13.50 -7.57 -9.55
CA GLU A 262 -14.74 -8.33 -9.68
C GLU A 262 -15.75 -7.89 -8.59
N GLU A 263 -15.30 -7.83 -7.34
CA GLU A 263 -16.13 -7.45 -6.20
C GLU A 263 -16.58 -5.99 -6.26
N LEU A 264 -15.71 -5.06 -6.67
CA LEU A 264 -16.07 -3.66 -6.87
C LEU A 264 -17.15 -3.49 -7.95
N LYS A 265 -17.09 -4.27 -9.03
CA LYS A 265 -18.14 -4.24 -10.06
C LYS A 265 -19.47 -4.72 -9.52
N GLU A 266 -19.48 -5.80 -8.73
CA GLU A 266 -20.70 -6.27 -8.09
C GLU A 266 -21.25 -5.25 -7.08
N ALA A 267 -20.37 -4.59 -6.32
CA ALA A 267 -20.73 -3.56 -5.37
C ALA A 267 -21.47 -2.38 -6.00
N THR A 268 -21.14 -1.99 -7.25
CA THR A 268 -21.83 -0.87 -7.94
C THR A 268 -23.34 -1.08 -8.07
N ALA A 269 -23.82 -2.32 -8.15
CA ALA A 269 -25.25 -2.62 -8.24
C ALA A 269 -25.99 -2.41 -6.91
N HIS A 270 -25.26 -2.19 -5.82
CA HIS A 270 -25.78 -2.11 -4.45
C HIS A 270 -25.50 -0.75 -3.79
N LEU A 271 -24.89 0.18 -4.52
CA LEU A 271 -24.71 1.56 -4.04
C LEU A 271 -26.06 2.28 -4.02
N GLU A 272 -26.18 3.25 -3.13
CA GLU A 272 -27.37 4.10 -3.04
C GLU A 272 -27.49 4.96 -4.31
N GLU A 273 -28.72 5.28 -4.69
CA GLU A 273 -28.99 6.11 -5.86
C GLU A 273 -28.32 7.49 -5.71
N GLY A 274 -27.60 7.93 -6.75
CA GLY A 274 -26.83 9.18 -6.73
C GLY A 274 -25.44 9.07 -6.09
N THR A 275 -24.99 7.85 -5.76
CA THR A 275 -23.63 7.60 -5.21
C THR A 275 -22.80 6.70 -6.11
N TYR A 276 -21.48 6.89 -6.12
CA TYR A 276 -20.58 6.13 -6.98
C TYR A 276 -19.14 6.06 -6.44
N PHE A 277 -18.36 5.12 -6.97
CA PHE A 277 -16.92 5.08 -6.73
C PHE A 277 -16.21 6.15 -7.58
N PRO A 278 -15.31 6.98 -6.99
CA PRO A 278 -14.68 8.11 -7.67
C PRO A 278 -13.59 7.72 -8.69
N PHE A 279 -13.62 6.48 -9.18
CA PHE A 279 -12.65 5.90 -10.09
C PHE A 279 -13.30 4.92 -11.05
N ARG A 280 -12.66 4.70 -12.19
CA ARG A 280 -13.10 3.72 -13.18
C ARG A 280 -12.65 2.32 -12.81
N ILE A 281 -13.59 1.46 -12.45
CA ILE A 281 -13.35 0.07 -12.04
C ILE A 281 -12.85 -0.78 -13.22
N ASN A 282 -11.54 -0.94 -13.31
CA ASN A 282 -10.87 -1.75 -14.32
C ASN A 282 -9.49 -2.17 -13.79
N THR A 283 -9.11 -3.43 -14.02
CA THR A 283 -7.77 -3.95 -13.67
C THR A 283 -6.64 -3.08 -14.25
N LYS A 284 -6.81 -2.54 -15.47
CA LYS A 284 -5.81 -1.65 -16.10
C LYS A 284 -5.62 -0.32 -15.36
N ASN A 285 -6.59 0.08 -14.54
CA ASN A 285 -6.58 1.32 -13.78
C ASN A 285 -6.22 1.09 -12.29
N TRP A 286 -5.71 -0.08 -11.92
CA TRP A 286 -5.41 -0.41 -10.52
C TRP A 286 -4.57 0.67 -9.82
N ASN A 287 -3.52 1.19 -10.48
CA ASN A 287 -2.66 2.25 -9.93
C ASN A 287 -3.41 3.57 -9.62
N ALA A 288 -4.56 3.81 -10.26
CA ALA A 288 -5.43 4.93 -9.92
C ALA A 288 -6.39 4.58 -8.78
N ILE A 289 -6.93 3.37 -8.79
CA ILE A 289 -7.86 2.85 -7.78
C ILE A 289 -7.17 2.76 -6.41
N GLU A 290 -5.95 2.24 -6.35
CA GLU A 290 -5.21 2.05 -5.10
C GLU A 290 -4.93 3.35 -4.34
N LYS A 291 -4.93 4.50 -5.03
CA LYS A 291 -4.74 5.81 -4.40
C LYS A 291 -5.86 6.13 -3.43
N TYR A 292 -7.08 5.71 -3.77
CA TYR A 292 -8.29 5.88 -2.96
C TYR A 292 -8.48 4.78 -1.93
N ALA A 293 -7.79 3.66 -2.07
CA ALA A 293 -7.94 2.54 -1.15
C ALA A 293 -7.19 2.80 0.16
N GLU A 294 -7.87 2.63 1.28
CA GLU A 294 -7.23 2.46 2.57
C GLU A 294 -7.15 0.97 2.89
N ILE A 295 -6.01 0.52 3.40
CA ILE A 295 -5.76 -0.89 3.64
C ILE A 295 -5.37 -1.04 5.10
N SER A 296 -6.05 -1.94 5.79
CA SER A 296 -5.66 -2.41 7.11
C SER A 296 -5.55 -3.94 7.09
N ALA A 297 -4.60 -4.48 7.85
CA ALA A 297 -4.40 -5.92 7.92
C ALA A 297 -4.00 -6.33 9.33
N TYR A 298 -4.51 -7.48 9.76
CA TYR A 298 -4.15 -8.12 11.00
C TYR A 298 -4.14 -9.64 10.85
N SER A 299 -3.46 -10.31 11.76
CA SER A 299 -3.43 -11.77 11.84
C SER A 299 -3.89 -12.20 13.22
N ASP A 300 -4.71 -13.24 13.27
CA ASP A 300 -5.05 -13.99 14.47
C ASP A 300 -4.54 -15.45 14.35
N GLU A 301 -4.94 -16.34 15.28
CA GLU A 301 -4.45 -17.72 15.27
C GLU A 301 -4.91 -18.55 14.05
N GLN A 302 -6.02 -18.18 13.42
CA GLN A 302 -6.72 -18.98 12.42
C GLN A 302 -6.79 -18.30 11.04
N MET A 303 -6.65 -16.98 11.00
CA MET A 303 -6.82 -16.19 9.79
C MET A 303 -6.00 -14.91 9.77
N ILE A 304 -5.60 -14.55 8.56
CA ILE A 304 -5.15 -13.20 8.21
C ILE A 304 -6.37 -12.50 7.62
N VAL A 305 -6.65 -11.30 8.12
CA VAL A 305 -7.74 -10.47 7.63
C VAL A 305 -7.15 -9.20 7.05
N THR A 306 -7.53 -8.93 5.80
CA THR A 306 -7.21 -7.67 5.11
C THR A 306 -8.50 -6.94 4.81
N ILE A 307 -8.62 -5.71 5.31
CA ILE A 307 -9.74 -4.83 5.05
C ILE A 307 -9.28 -3.76 4.08
N ILE A 308 -10.02 -3.60 2.98
CA ILE A 308 -9.78 -2.56 1.98
C ILE A 308 -11.00 -1.66 1.96
N ARG A 309 -10.82 -0.39 2.31
CA ARG A 309 -11.88 0.62 2.30
C ARG A 309 -11.75 1.49 1.05
N PHE A 310 -12.86 1.65 0.35
CA PHE A 310 -12.97 2.50 -0.83
C PHE A 310 -14.00 3.60 -0.57
N PRO A 311 -13.68 4.88 -0.84
CA PRO A 311 -14.64 5.96 -0.66
C PRO A 311 -15.79 5.84 -1.65
N ILE A 312 -16.99 6.19 -1.20
CA ILE A 312 -18.18 6.38 -2.02
C ILE A 312 -18.47 7.88 -2.00
N VAL A 313 -18.58 8.49 -3.17
CA VAL A 313 -18.91 9.92 -3.30
C VAL A 313 -20.31 10.10 -3.85
N ASP A 314 -20.89 11.26 -3.55
CA ASP A 314 -22.12 11.72 -4.15
C ASP A 314 -21.89 12.37 -5.53
N ASP A 315 -22.98 12.67 -6.22
CA ASP A 315 -22.97 13.46 -7.45
C ASP A 315 -22.61 14.94 -7.23
N ALA A 316 -22.62 15.42 -5.99
CA ALA A 316 -22.33 16.81 -5.68
C ALA A 316 -20.85 17.13 -5.95
N ARG A 317 -20.63 18.32 -6.51
CA ARG A 317 -19.29 18.82 -6.82
C ARG A 317 -19.15 20.25 -6.36
N TYR A 318 -18.13 20.47 -5.55
CA TYR A 318 -17.81 21.78 -5.01
C TYR A 318 -16.66 22.39 -5.78
N GLU A 319 -16.78 23.67 -6.15
CA GLU A 319 -15.64 24.46 -6.57
C GLU A 319 -14.79 24.81 -5.35
N LEU A 320 -13.56 24.30 -5.31
CA LEU A 320 -12.64 24.60 -4.22
C LEU A 320 -11.89 25.90 -4.52
N LYS A 321 -12.04 26.88 -3.62
CA LYS A 321 -11.38 28.18 -3.73
C LYS A 321 -10.47 28.44 -2.54
N ARG A 322 -9.27 28.90 -2.83
CA ARG A 322 -8.33 29.41 -1.82
C ARG A 322 -8.58 30.90 -1.62
N VAL A 323 -8.76 31.31 -0.37
CA VAL A 323 -8.99 32.69 0.01
C VAL A 323 -7.66 33.32 0.43
N THR A 324 -7.25 34.36 -0.28
CA THR A 324 -6.05 35.15 0.03
C THR A 324 -6.46 36.55 0.47
N PRO A 325 -6.08 37.02 1.67
CA PRO A 325 -6.41 38.37 2.11
C PRO A 325 -5.43 39.36 1.48
N PHE A 326 -5.95 40.48 1.00
CA PHE A 326 -5.16 41.60 0.52
C PHE A 326 -5.36 42.83 1.40
N PRO A 327 -4.30 43.61 1.68
CA PRO A 327 -4.44 44.88 2.40
C PRO A 327 -5.36 45.85 1.64
N VAL A 328 -6.29 46.47 2.36
CA VAL A 328 -7.16 47.55 1.85
C VAL A 328 -6.91 48.83 2.63
N LEU A 329 -7.06 49.97 1.95
CA LEU A 329 -6.87 51.26 2.59
C LEU A 329 -7.98 51.49 3.63
N ASP A 330 -7.61 51.90 4.84
CA ASP A 330 -8.59 52.28 5.85
C ASP A 330 -9.21 53.64 5.49
N LYS A 331 -10.47 53.64 5.06
CA LYS A 331 -11.22 54.87 4.76
C LYS A 331 -11.34 55.83 5.96
N SER A 332 -11.10 55.33 7.17
CA SER A 332 -11.12 56.11 8.42
C SER A 332 -9.75 56.68 8.79
N ASN A 333 -8.68 56.16 8.21
CA ASN A 333 -7.30 56.56 8.43
C ASN A 333 -6.48 56.32 7.16
N GLU A 334 -6.33 57.37 6.34
CA GLU A 334 -5.72 57.32 5.00
C GLU A 334 -4.25 56.85 4.98
N ASN A 335 -3.61 56.70 6.15
CA ASN A 335 -2.24 56.19 6.29
C ASN A 335 -2.18 54.76 6.87
N ALA A 336 -3.32 54.10 7.07
CA ALA A 336 -3.39 52.75 7.59
C ALA A 336 -3.99 51.78 6.57
N PHE A 337 -3.46 50.56 6.56
CA PHE A 337 -4.06 49.44 5.84
C PHE A 337 -4.72 48.51 6.84
N LYS A 338 -5.88 47.97 6.46
CA LYS A 338 -6.55 46.89 7.17
C LYS A 338 -6.40 45.61 6.35
N ILE A 339 -6.15 44.49 7.04
CA ILE A 339 -6.12 43.16 6.45
C ILE A 339 -7.24 42.37 7.12
N ILE A 340 -8.01 41.63 6.32
CA ILE A 340 -9.03 40.72 6.83
C ILE A 340 -8.31 39.46 7.34
N GLU A 341 -8.50 39.15 8.61
CA GLU A 341 -8.03 37.89 9.18
C GLU A 341 -8.91 36.74 8.70
N ILE A 342 -8.29 35.68 8.19
CA ILE A 342 -8.98 34.52 7.62
C ILE A 342 -8.83 33.35 8.59
N GLU A 343 -9.96 32.83 9.07
CA GLU A 343 -9.99 31.62 9.91
C GLU A 343 -9.79 30.34 9.07
N HIS A 344 -10.36 30.29 7.86
CA HIS A 344 -10.32 29.13 6.97
C HIS A 344 -9.82 29.52 5.58
N GLU A 345 -8.67 28.98 5.17
CA GLU A 345 -8.01 29.33 3.90
C GLU A 345 -8.75 28.80 2.66
N TYR A 346 -9.63 27.81 2.82
CA TYR A 346 -10.33 27.17 1.72
C TYR A 346 -11.84 27.19 1.90
N ILE A 347 -12.54 27.44 0.80
CA ILE A 347 -14.01 27.40 0.71
C ILE A 347 -14.38 26.49 -0.45
N ALA A 348 -15.22 25.50 -0.21
CA ALA A 348 -15.82 24.69 -1.26
C ALA A 348 -17.25 25.17 -1.50
N LEU A 349 -17.57 25.52 -2.75
CA LEU A 349 -18.86 26.10 -3.14
C LEU A 349 -19.65 25.13 -4.00
N ASP A 350 -20.86 24.78 -3.56
CA ASP A 350 -21.85 24.12 -4.39
C ASP A 350 -22.71 25.19 -5.07
N ILE A 351 -22.47 25.38 -6.36
CA ILE A 351 -23.16 26.39 -7.16
C ILE A 351 -24.63 26.02 -7.37
N GLU A 352 -24.95 24.73 -7.40
CA GLU A 352 -26.30 24.26 -7.72
C GLU A 352 -27.23 24.39 -6.52
N ASN A 353 -26.73 24.09 -5.31
CA ASN A 353 -27.55 24.12 -4.09
C ASN A 353 -27.34 25.36 -3.20
N ASN A 354 -26.51 26.32 -3.64
CA ASN A 354 -26.13 27.51 -2.86
C ASN A 354 -25.56 27.17 -1.46
N ASN A 355 -24.88 26.02 -1.34
CA ASN A 355 -24.25 25.59 -0.11
C ASN A 355 -22.74 25.83 -0.17
N TYR A 356 -22.13 25.99 1.00
CA TYR A 356 -20.68 26.08 1.10
C TYR A 356 -20.18 25.37 2.36
N LEU A 357 -18.92 24.98 2.31
CA LEU A 357 -18.18 24.47 3.45
C LEU A 357 -16.79 25.10 3.48
N THR A 358 -16.25 25.25 4.68
CA THR A 358 -14.93 25.83 4.92
C THR A 358 -13.97 24.75 5.35
N LEU A 359 -12.75 24.78 4.84
CA LEU A 359 -11.71 23.79 5.13
C LEU A 359 -10.42 24.50 5.56
N SER A 360 -9.78 23.91 6.58
CA SER A 360 -8.43 24.23 7.00
C SER A 360 -7.41 23.63 6.02
N ARG A 361 -6.16 24.08 6.15
CA ARG A 361 -5.05 23.52 5.37
C ARG A 361 -4.79 22.05 5.73
N GLU A 362 -5.04 21.67 6.98
CA GLU A 362 -4.85 20.31 7.49
C GLU A 362 -5.88 19.35 6.89
N GLU A 363 -7.13 19.77 6.80
CA GLU A 363 -8.21 18.99 6.18
C GLU A 363 -7.96 18.78 4.68
N ILE A 364 -7.48 19.81 3.96
CA ILE A 364 -7.09 19.66 2.54
C ILE A 364 -5.94 18.67 2.35
N LYS A 365 -5.00 18.56 3.30
CA LYS A 365 -3.90 17.58 3.22
C LYS A 365 -4.38 16.14 3.41
N GLN A 366 -5.53 15.94 4.04
CA GLN A 366 -6.11 14.61 4.25
C GLN A 366 -6.86 14.10 3.02
N CYS A 367 -7.18 14.98 2.06
CA CYS A 367 -7.91 14.60 0.87
C CYS A 367 -7.14 13.61 -0.03
N ALA A 368 -7.85 12.61 -0.56
CA ALA A 368 -7.32 11.78 -1.64
C ALA A 368 -7.29 12.62 -2.94
N ASN A 369 -6.09 12.83 -3.49
CA ASN A 369 -5.89 13.68 -4.67
C ASN A 369 -5.75 12.85 -5.95
N ASN A 370 -6.61 13.11 -6.94
CA ASN A 370 -6.47 12.56 -8.28
C ASN A 370 -6.97 13.57 -9.33
N ASN A 371 -6.11 13.93 -10.28
CA ASN A 371 -6.48 14.67 -11.49
C ASN A 371 -7.43 15.86 -11.26
N ASN A 372 -7.11 16.72 -10.27
CA ASN A 372 -7.84 17.96 -9.90
C ASN A 372 -9.14 17.77 -9.10
N ILE A 373 -9.46 16.56 -8.65
CA ILE A 373 -10.56 16.30 -7.72
C ILE A 373 -9.96 15.83 -6.39
N ASN A 374 -10.23 16.60 -5.34
CA ASN A 374 -9.96 16.22 -3.97
C ASN A 374 -11.18 15.49 -3.42
N ILE A 375 -10.96 14.41 -2.67
CA ILE A 375 -12.03 13.73 -1.93
C ILE A 375 -11.77 13.90 -0.46
N TYR A 376 -12.72 14.53 0.23
CA TYR A 376 -12.68 14.74 1.67
C TYR A 376 -13.68 13.82 2.34
N GLU A 377 -13.24 13.14 3.40
CA GLU A 377 -14.06 12.26 4.24
C GLU A 377 -14.67 13.00 5.43
#